data_AF-A0A7D5N7S3-F1
#
_entry.id   AF-A0A7D5N7S3-F1
#
_cell.length_a   1.000
_cell.length_b   1.000
_cell.length_c   1.000
_cell.angle_alpha   90.00
_cell.angle_beta   90.00
_cell.angle_gamma   90.00
#
_symmetry.space_group_name_H-M   'P 1'
#
loop_
_entity.id
_entity.type
_entity.pdbx_description
1 polymer ?
#
loop_
_entity_poly.entity_id
_entity_poly.type
_entity_poly.pdbx_seq_one_letter_code
_entity_poly.pdbx_strand_id
1 'polypeptide(L)'
;MGFVKTQNRFKESVVQQPALIDAQATIQYSELRGRVQVGARSLIHKCLMEGAIEIGSNTTINGPGTEFYCLKHPIQIGNFCSIARGTAIQEYNHDAQATTTYFIKFRLFGQPYGSDVVSRGPIRIGHDV
;
A
#
# COMPACT_ATOMS: atom_id res chain seq x y z
N MET A 1 36.44 8.92 -16.30
CA MET A 1 35.21 8.28 -16.81
C MET A 1 34.38 7.88 -15.58
N GLY A 2 33.39 8.69 -15.19
CA GLY A 2 32.62 8.45 -13.98
C GLY A 2 31.67 7.27 -14.15
N PHE A 3 31.72 6.30 -13.25
CA PHE A 3 30.71 5.25 -13.18
C PHE A 3 29.40 5.88 -12.69
N VAL A 4 28.47 6.14 -13.59
CA VAL A 4 27.08 6.38 -13.22
C VAL A 4 26.55 5.03 -12.76
N LYS A 5 26.59 4.76 -11.44
CA LYS A 5 25.79 3.70 -10.82
C LYS A 5 24.34 4.12 -10.98
N THR A 6 23.67 3.66 -12.02
CA THR A 6 22.21 3.68 -12.05
C THR A 6 21.76 2.80 -10.90
N GLN A 7 21.48 3.40 -9.75
CA GLN A 7 20.93 2.65 -8.62
C GLN A 7 19.61 2.06 -9.10
N ASN A 8 19.50 0.73 -9.07
CA ASN A 8 18.24 0.07 -9.36
C ASN A 8 17.26 0.50 -8.26
N ARG A 9 16.38 1.45 -8.57
CA ARG A 9 15.39 2.01 -7.64
C ARG A 9 14.43 0.96 -7.08
N PHE A 10 14.42 -0.23 -7.69
CA PHE A 10 13.71 -1.42 -7.20
C PHE A 10 14.73 -2.48 -6.80
N LYS A 11 14.96 -2.66 -5.51
CA LYS A 11 15.86 -3.70 -4.99
C LYS A 11 15.03 -4.86 -4.45
N GLU A 12 15.19 -6.06 -5.02
CA GLU A 12 14.52 -7.29 -4.54
C GLU A 12 13.04 -7.06 -4.20
N SER A 13 12.33 -6.36 -5.09
CA SER A 13 10.96 -5.89 -4.88
C SER A 13 10.06 -6.32 -6.02
N VAL A 14 8.78 -6.53 -5.72
CA VAL A 14 7.71 -6.75 -6.68
C VAL A 14 6.86 -5.49 -6.75
N VAL A 15 6.74 -4.89 -7.94
CA VAL A 15 5.92 -3.70 -8.16
C VAL A 15 5.02 -3.95 -9.36
N GLN A 16 3.71 -4.06 -9.13
CA GLN A 16 2.75 -4.40 -10.19
C GLN A 16 2.59 -3.28 -11.23
N GLN A 17 2.65 -2.01 -10.79
CA GLN A 17 2.51 -0.84 -11.68
C GLN A 17 3.69 0.13 -11.51
N PRO A 18 4.88 -0.18 -12.05
CA PRO A 18 6.08 0.66 -11.87
C PRO A 18 5.94 2.10 -12.40
N ALA A 19 5.00 2.35 -13.31
CA ALA A 19 4.72 3.68 -13.86
C ALA A 19 4.09 4.66 -12.84
N LEU A 20 3.56 4.15 -11.72
CA LEU A 20 3.01 4.97 -10.63
C LEU A 20 4.04 5.35 -9.57
N ILE A 21 5.29 4.92 -9.75
CA ILE A 21 6.39 5.22 -8.84
C ILE A 21 7.22 6.36 -9.43
N ASP A 22 7.32 7.47 -8.70
CA ASP A 22 8.13 8.60 -9.11
C ASP A 22 9.60 8.17 -9.33
N ALA A 23 10.28 8.79 -10.31
CA ALA A 23 11.64 8.43 -10.67
C ALA A 23 12.66 8.64 -9.53
N GLN A 24 12.34 9.49 -8.54
CA GLN A 24 13.16 9.76 -7.37
C GLN A 24 12.80 8.88 -6.16
N ALA A 25 11.74 8.08 -6.24
CA ALA A 25 11.35 7.16 -5.18
C ALA A 25 12.17 5.87 -5.25
N THR A 26 12.36 5.22 -4.11
CA THR A 26 13.11 3.96 -3.98
C THR A 26 12.26 2.91 -3.26
N ILE A 27 12.16 1.72 -3.85
CA ILE A 27 11.43 0.57 -3.33
C ILE A 27 12.42 -0.58 -3.08
N GLN A 28 12.47 -1.10 -1.86
CA GLN A 28 13.44 -2.11 -1.46
C GLN A 28 12.76 -3.22 -0.67
N TYR A 29 13.03 -4.47 -1.01
CA TYR A 29 12.53 -5.65 -0.32
C TYR A 29 11.01 -5.64 -0.08
N SER A 30 10.26 -5.01 -0.98
CA SER A 30 8.83 -4.72 -0.77
C SER A 30 7.98 -5.31 -1.89
N GLU A 31 6.70 -5.49 -1.59
CA GLU A 31 5.71 -5.96 -2.54
C GLU A 31 4.55 -4.96 -2.63
N LEU A 32 4.38 -4.36 -3.81
CA LEU A 32 3.34 -3.37 -4.11
C LEU A 32 2.39 -3.94 -5.17
N ARG A 33 1.19 -4.34 -4.74
CA ARG A 33 0.12 -4.94 -5.56
C ARG A 33 -1.05 -3.98 -5.71
N GLY A 34 -1.67 -3.96 -6.89
CA GLY A 34 -2.74 -3.04 -7.23
C GLY A 34 -2.24 -1.67 -7.72
N ARG A 35 -3.00 -0.61 -7.44
CA ARG A 35 -2.71 0.76 -7.82
C ARG A 35 -2.00 1.46 -6.65
N VAL A 36 -0.70 1.19 -6.51
CA VAL A 36 0.15 1.83 -5.49
C VAL A 36 0.96 2.95 -6.13
N GLN A 37 0.68 4.20 -5.75
CA GLN A 37 1.38 5.39 -6.20
C GLN A 37 2.33 5.89 -5.12
N VAL A 38 3.56 6.25 -5.50
CA VAL A 38 4.59 6.74 -4.58
C VAL A 38 5.22 8.02 -5.12
N GLY A 39 5.14 9.08 -4.32
CA GLY A 39 5.68 10.41 -4.62
C GLY A 39 7.21 10.48 -4.58
N ALA A 40 7.74 11.61 -5.05
CA ALA A 40 9.18 11.84 -5.19
C ALA A 40 9.94 11.75 -3.87
N ARG A 41 11.18 11.25 -3.92
CA ARG A 41 12.12 11.15 -2.78
C ARG A 41 11.57 10.33 -1.59
N SER A 42 10.60 9.47 -1.85
CA SER A 42 10.05 8.57 -0.85
C SER A 42 10.80 7.23 -0.84
N LEU A 43 10.85 6.59 0.32
CA LEU A 43 11.47 5.27 0.51
C LEU A 43 10.42 4.30 1.05
N ILE A 44 10.21 3.20 0.32
CA ILE A 44 9.41 2.06 0.78
C ILE A 44 10.36 0.88 1.00
N HIS A 45 10.48 0.41 2.25
CA HIS A 45 11.47 -0.59 2.61
C HIS A 45 10.86 -1.71 3.46
N LYS A 46 10.91 -2.96 2.98
CA LYS A 46 10.37 -4.15 3.66
C LYS A 46 8.87 -4.07 3.97
N CYS A 47 8.07 -3.57 3.03
CA CYS A 47 6.62 -3.40 3.20
C CYS A 47 5.81 -4.31 2.26
N LEU A 48 4.59 -4.64 2.68
CA LEU A 48 3.57 -5.25 1.84
C LEU A 48 2.41 -4.27 1.68
N MET A 49 2.03 -4.01 0.43
CA MET A 49 0.96 -3.05 0.10
C MET A 49 0.05 -3.65 -0.96
N GLU A 50 -1.25 -3.68 -0.69
CA GLU A 50 -2.25 -4.20 -1.63
C GLU A 50 -3.47 -3.28 -1.73
N GLY A 51 -3.83 -2.93 -2.97
CA GLY A 51 -5.02 -2.14 -3.28
C GLY A 51 -4.70 -0.77 -3.90
N ALA A 52 -5.57 0.20 -3.66
CA ALA A 52 -5.42 1.59 -4.08
C ALA A 52 -4.75 2.43 -2.96
N ILE A 53 -3.44 2.62 -3.06
CA ILE A 53 -2.63 3.28 -2.02
C ILE A 53 -1.87 4.45 -2.63
N GLU A 54 -1.93 5.61 -1.97
CA GLU A 54 -1.24 6.82 -2.42
C GLU A 54 -0.30 7.32 -1.32
N ILE A 55 1.00 7.33 -1.61
CA ILE A 55 2.04 7.82 -0.71
C ILE A 55 2.58 9.14 -1.27
N GLY A 56 2.54 10.20 -0.46
CA GLY A 56 3.07 11.51 -0.79
C GLY A 56 4.60 11.53 -0.95
N SER A 57 5.12 12.70 -1.27
CA SER A 57 6.55 12.94 -1.48
C SER A 57 7.30 13.12 -0.16
N ASN A 58 8.58 12.77 -0.18
CA ASN A 58 9.48 12.84 0.99
C ASN A 58 8.98 12.01 2.18
N THR A 59 8.26 10.93 1.91
CA THR A 59 7.65 10.07 2.93
C THR A 59 8.42 8.75 3.00
N THR A 60 8.71 8.28 4.20
CA THR A 60 9.37 6.99 4.43
C THR A 60 8.41 6.01 5.08
N ILE A 61 8.23 4.84 4.47
CA ILE A 61 7.48 3.73 5.05
C ILE A 61 8.46 2.59 5.31
N ASN A 62 8.69 2.30 6.59
CA ASN A 62 9.67 1.31 7.03
C ASN A 62 8.97 0.05 7.53
N GLY A 63 9.45 -1.10 7.10
CA GLY A 63 9.23 -2.41 7.72
C GLY A 63 10.47 -2.89 8.50
N PRO A 64 10.54 -4.20 8.83
CA PRO A 64 9.59 -5.27 8.45
C PRO A 64 8.24 -5.19 9.17
N GLY A 65 7.27 -6.00 8.73
CA GLY A 65 5.96 -6.13 9.37
C GLY A 65 5.04 -4.92 9.17
N THR A 66 5.31 -4.08 8.17
CA THR A 66 4.46 -2.95 7.81
C THR A 66 3.61 -3.33 6.61
N GLU A 67 2.30 -3.32 6.79
CA GLU A 67 1.34 -3.85 5.83
C GLU A 67 0.15 -2.92 5.65
N PHE A 68 -0.12 -2.50 4.41
CA PHE A 68 -1.26 -1.65 4.06
C PHE A 68 -2.21 -2.40 3.12
N TYR A 69 -3.47 -2.56 3.50
CA TYR A 69 -4.49 -3.26 2.71
C TYR A 69 -5.74 -2.42 2.54
N CYS A 70 -6.19 -2.30 1.30
CA CYS A 70 -7.47 -1.69 1.00
C CYS A 70 -8.18 -2.36 -0.17
N LEU A 71 -9.51 -2.30 -0.16
CA LEU A 71 -10.34 -2.99 -1.14
C LEU A 71 -11.46 -2.10 -1.67
N LYS A 72 -12.13 -1.31 -0.82
CA LYS A 72 -13.28 -0.48 -1.23
C LYS A 72 -12.92 0.99 -1.39
N HIS A 73 -12.11 1.53 -0.50
CA HIS A 73 -11.67 2.92 -0.51
C HIS A 73 -10.14 3.00 -0.38
N PRO A 74 -9.50 4.09 -0.81
CA PRO A 74 -8.05 4.18 -0.78
C PRO A 74 -7.48 4.40 0.62
N ILE A 75 -6.20 4.03 0.77
CA ILE A 75 -5.33 4.52 1.85
C ILE A 75 -4.46 5.63 1.28
N GLN A 76 -4.39 6.76 1.97
CA GLN A 76 -3.61 7.92 1.56
C GLN A 76 -2.71 8.39 2.69
N ILE A 77 -1.41 8.46 2.42
CA ILE A 77 -0.39 9.00 3.31
C ILE A 77 0.14 10.27 2.67
N GLY A 78 0.12 11.38 3.40
CA GLY A 78 0.60 12.66 2.90
C GLY A 78 2.12 12.72 2.74
N ASN A 79 2.60 13.96 2.67
CA ASN A 79 4.00 14.29 2.46
C ASN A 79 4.75 14.38 3.79
N PHE A 80 6.07 14.16 3.72
CA PHE A 80 7.00 14.32 4.84
C PHE A 80 6.77 13.38 6.03
N CYS A 81 5.97 12.33 5.85
CA CYS A 81 5.65 11.40 6.93
C CYS A 81 6.74 10.35 7.15
N SER A 82 6.84 9.85 8.38
CA SER A 82 7.63 8.67 8.72
C SER A 82 6.74 7.61 9.37
N ILE A 83 6.54 6.48 8.68
CA ILE A 83 5.78 5.35 9.22
C ILE A 83 6.75 4.27 9.68
N ALA A 84 6.67 3.94 10.97
CA ALA A 84 7.54 2.97 11.61
C ALA A 84 7.20 1.52 11.23
N ARG A 85 8.17 0.62 11.46
CA ARG A 85 8.01 -0.83 11.33
C ARG A 85 6.87 -1.36 12.19
N GLY A 86 6.24 -2.44 11.75
CA GLY A 86 5.13 -3.06 12.47
C GLY A 86 3.80 -2.33 12.33
N THR A 87 3.69 -1.34 11.42
CA THR A 87 2.45 -0.58 11.25
C THR A 87 1.52 -1.31 10.29
N ALA A 88 0.33 -1.67 10.76
CA ALA A 88 -0.73 -2.22 9.92
C ALA A 88 -1.82 -1.16 9.68
N ILE A 89 -2.17 -0.92 8.42
CA ILE A 89 -3.30 -0.07 8.03
C ILE A 89 -4.25 -0.89 7.16
N GLN A 90 -5.49 -1.07 7.62
CA GLN A 90 -6.49 -1.89 6.94
C GLN A 90 -7.80 -1.10 6.76
N GLU A 91 -8.22 -0.88 5.52
CA GLU A 91 -9.37 -0.03 5.18
C GLU A 91 -10.73 -0.74 5.33
N TYR A 92 -10.77 -2.05 5.12
CA TYR A 92 -12.00 -2.84 5.21
C TYR A 92 -11.94 -3.85 6.35
N ASN A 93 -13.09 -4.36 6.76
CA ASN A 93 -13.22 -5.43 7.75
C ASN A 93 -14.31 -6.42 7.33
N HIS A 94 -14.39 -7.55 8.01
CA HIS A 94 -15.53 -8.45 7.87
C HIS A 94 -16.82 -7.77 8.35
N ASP A 95 -17.93 -8.10 7.71
CA ASP A 95 -19.25 -7.70 8.19
C ASP A 95 -19.65 -8.57 9.41
N ALA A 96 -19.52 -8.02 10.61
CA ALA A 96 -19.89 -8.73 11.84
C ALA A 96 -21.42 -8.91 12.01
N GLN A 97 -22.24 -8.26 11.18
CA GLN A 97 -23.69 -8.47 11.15
C GLN A 97 -24.10 -9.58 10.16
N ALA A 98 -23.16 -10.05 9.33
CA ALA A 98 -23.42 -11.17 8.43
C ALA A 98 -23.40 -12.50 9.20
N THR A 99 -24.10 -13.50 8.66
CA THR A 99 -24.15 -14.86 9.22
C THR A 99 -22.77 -15.52 9.38
N THR A 100 -21.77 -15.09 8.60
CA THR A 100 -20.40 -15.60 8.66
C THR A 100 -19.41 -14.55 8.18
N THR A 101 -18.19 -14.59 8.72
CA THR A 101 -17.04 -13.79 8.24
C THR A 101 -16.34 -14.44 7.04
N TYR A 102 -16.70 -15.68 6.68
CA TYR A 102 -16.26 -16.31 5.44
C TYR A 102 -16.76 -15.50 4.23
N PHE A 103 -15.96 -15.44 3.18
CA PHE A 103 -16.29 -14.76 1.92
C PHE A 103 -17.34 -15.56 1.12
N ILE A 104 -18.52 -15.79 1.71
CA ILE A 104 -19.55 -16.70 1.20
C ILE A 104 -20.17 -16.16 -0.09
N LYS A 105 -20.40 -14.85 -0.19
CA LYS A 105 -20.94 -14.23 -1.41
C LYS A 105 -19.97 -14.41 -2.57
N PHE A 106 -18.67 -14.23 -2.34
CA PHE A 106 -17.66 -14.46 -3.36
C PHE A 106 -17.48 -15.95 -3.71
N ARG A 107 -17.31 -16.81 -2.70
CA ARG A 107 -16.90 -18.20 -2.89
C ARG A 107 -18.02 -19.14 -3.33
N LEU A 108 -19.24 -18.94 -2.83
CA LEU A 108 -20.37 -19.84 -3.11
C LEU A 108 -21.40 -19.21 -4.04
N PHE A 109 -21.62 -17.90 -3.96
CA PHE A 109 -22.67 -17.22 -4.72
C PHE A 109 -22.16 -16.46 -5.94
N GLY A 110 -20.87 -16.56 -6.27
CA GLY A 110 -20.29 -15.96 -7.48
C GLY A 110 -20.31 -14.44 -7.53
N GLN A 111 -20.51 -13.77 -6.39
CA GLN A 111 -20.46 -12.31 -6.32
C GLN A 111 -19.01 -11.81 -6.43
N PRO A 112 -18.77 -10.54 -6.82
CA PRO A 112 -17.42 -9.99 -6.89
C PRO A 112 -16.66 -10.09 -5.56
N TYR A 113 -15.33 -10.26 -5.63
CA TYR A 113 -14.47 -10.22 -4.44
C TYR A 113 -14.64 -8.88 -3.71
N GLY A 114 -14.79 -8.93 -2.39
CA GLY A 114 -15.12 -7.77 -1.55
C GLY A 114 -16.61 -7.53 -1.30
N SER A 115 -17.51 -8.34 -1.86
CA SER A 115 -18.95 -8.27 -1.54
C SER A 115 -19.28 -8.63 -0.08
N ASP A 116 -18.37 -9.34 0.60
CA ASP A 116 -18.50 -9.80 1.99
C ASP A 116 -17.82 -8.86 3.01
N VAL A 117 -17.21 -7.75 2.57
CA VAL A 117 -16.50 -6.83 3.47
C VAL A 117 -17.27 -5.53 3.67
N VAL A 118 -17.06 -4.90 4.82
CA VAL A 118 -17.54 -3.55 5.12
C VAL A 118 -16.37 -2.59 5.23
N SER A 119 -16.63 -1.32 4.99
CA SER A 119 -15.65 -0.25 5.06
C SER A 119 -16.23 0.93 5.83
N ARG A 120 -15.36 1.68 6.50
CA ARG A 120 -15.69 2.97 7.13
C ARG A 120 -15.32 4.18 6.26
N GLY A 121 -14.94 3.94 5.00
CA GLY A 121 -14.44 4.96 4.09
C GLY A 121 -12.90 4.96 4.01
N PRO A 122 -12.33 5.95 3.30
CA PRO A 122 -10.89 6.04 3.07
C PRO A 122 -10.12 6.32 4.38
N ILE A 123 -8.91 5.78 4.47
CA ILE A 123 -7.96 6.12 5.54
C ILE A 123 -7.03 7.20 5.03
N ARG A 124 -6.92 8.32 5.76
CA ARG A 124 -6.09 9.47 5.39
C ARG A 124 -5.17 9.85 6.55
N ILE A 125 -3.87 9.71 6.35
CA ILE A 125 -2.84 10.33 7.18
C ILE A 125 -2.39 11.58 6.42
N GLY A 126 -2.48 12.73 7.08
CA GLY A 126 -2.13 14.04 6.52
C GLY A 126 -0.62 14.20 6.29
N HIS A 127 -0.17 15.44 6.36
CA HIS A 127 1.25 15.78 6.25
C HIS A 127 1.89 15.86 7.65
N ASP A 128 3.18 15.59 7.74
CA ASP A 128 3.99 15.78 8.95
C ASP A 128 4.90 17.01 8.75
N VAL A 129 4.31 18.21 8.88
CA VAL A 129 4.93 19.55 8.68
C VAL A 129 4.32 20.63 9.58
#